data_AF-A0AAZ3S1W7-F1
#
_entry.id   AF-A0AAZ3S1W7-F1
#
_cell.length_a   1.000
_cell.length_b   1.000
_cell.length_c   1.000
_cell.angle_alpha   90.00
_cell.angle_beta   90.00
_cell.angle_gamma   90.00
#
_symmetry.space_group_name_H-M   'P 1'
#
loop_
_entity.id
_entity.type
_entity.pdbx_description
1 polymer ?
#
loop_
_entity_poly.entity_id
_entity_poly.type
_entity_poly.pdbx_seq_one_letter_code
_entity_poly.pdbx_strand_id
1 'polypeptide(L)'
;MIWKGTPVYLKGPTVDSAGQSKNQTMRSKELSLELRDRIVSKHRSGKGYQNISAALKVPKNTEAIILKRKKFGTTKTLPTAGRPAKLINQGRKALVRELERICREEWEKSQNTGVPSL
;
A
#
# COMPACT_ATOMS: atom_id res chain seq x y z
N MET A 1 39.65 -1.84 69.62
CA MET A 1 39.63 -2.04 68.16
C MET A 1 38.20 -1.93 67.64
N ILE A 2 37.92 -0.76 67.06
CA ILE A 2 36.95 -0.37 66.02
C ILE A 2 36.82 -1.48 64.94
N TRP A 3 35.69 -1.87 64.32
CA TRP A 3 34.32 -1.36 64.19
C TRP A 3 33.37 -2.53 63.83
N LYS A 4 32.09 -2.42 64.22
CA LYS A 4 30.98 -3.19 63.64
C LYS A 4 30.47 -2.43 62.41
N GLY A 5 30.52 -3.03 61.23
CA GLY A 5 29.95 -2.47 60.01
C GLY A 5 29.23 -3.55 59.22
N THR A 6 27.90 -3.55 59.26
CA THR A 6 27.06 -4.33 58.35
C THR A 6 27.19 -3.78 56.92
N PRO A 7 27.38 -4.63 55.89
CA PRO A 7 27.41 -4.16 54.51
C PRO A 7 25.98 -3.83 54.07
N VAL A 8 25.74 -2.55 53.79
CA VAL A 8 24.54 -2.07 53.10
C VAL A 8 24.70 -2.45 51.62
N TYR A 9 24.00 -3.49 51.17
CA TYR A 9 23.89 -3.79 49.75
C TYR A 9 23.01 -2.72 49.09
N LEU A 10 23.66 -1.80 48.36
CA LEU A 10 23.00 -0.85 47.48
C LEU A 10 22.20 -1.63 46.44
N LYS A 11 20.87 -1.42 46.43
CA LYS A 11 20.01 -1.78 45.30
C LYS A 11 20.61 -1.14 44.04
N GLY A 12 21.09 -1.97 43.13
CA GLY A 12 21.52 -1.54 41.81
C GLY A 12 20.36 -0.88 41.04
N PRO A 13 20.67 -0.07 40.02
CA PRO A 13 19.65 0.58 39.20
C PRO A 13 18.78 -0.49 38.53
N THR A 14 17.46 -0.36 38.70
CA THR A 14 16.48 -1.14 37.95
C THR A 14 16.61 -0.75 36.48
N VAL A 15 16.97 -1.74 35.64
CA VAL A 15 17.02 -1.57 34.20
C VAL A 15 15.60 -1.68 33.64
N ASP A 16 14.84 -0.60 33.80
CA ASP A 16 13.50 -0.46 33.23
C ASP A 16 13.63 -0.29 31.71
N SER A 17 13.72 -1.44 31.04
CA SER A 17 13.79 -1.56 29.60
C SER A 17 12.46 -1.16 28.97
N ALA A 18 12.40 0.03 28.36
CA ALA A 18 11.62 0.28 27.15
C ALA A 18 11.99 1.65 26.56
N GLY A 19 13.24 1.77 26.10
CA GLY A 19 13.65 2.86 25.24
C GLY A 19 12.70 2.96 24.04
N GLN A 20 11.98 4.08 23.98
CA GLN A 20 11.03 4.39 22.93
C GLN A 20 11.72 4.26 21.57
N SER A 21 11.09 3.47 20.71
CA SER A 21 11.45 3.14 19.34
C SER A 21 12.30 4.21 18.64
N LYS A 22 13.59 3.89 18.51
CA LYS A 22 14.53 4.37 17.48
C LYS A 22 13.80 4.63 16.16
N ASN A 23 13.94 5.87 15.68
CA ASN A 23 13.40 6.38 14.42
C ASN A 23 13.68 5.38 13.29
N GLN A 24 12.65 4.62 12.91
CA GLN A 24 12.74 3.64 11.84
C GLN A 24 12.61 4.36 10.49
N THR A 25 13.61 5.16 10.14
CA THR A 25 13.88 5.57 8.75
C THR A 25 14.56 4.41 8.03
N MET A 26 13.80 3.35 7.75
CA MET A 26 14.22 2.23 6.89
C MET A 26 13.05 1.87 5.97
N ARG A 27 13.15 2.36 4.73
CA ARG A 27 12.23 2.19 3.57
C ARG A 27 10.75 2.35 3.88
N SER A 28 10.17 3.42 3.34
CA SER A 28 8.75 3.72 3.12
C SER A 28 7.77 2.55 3.32
N LYS A 29 7.56 2.11 4.56
CA LYS A 29 6.37 1.34 4.91
C LYS A 29 5.26 2.37 4.91
N GLU A 30 4.46 2.31 3.86
CA GLU A 30 3.25 3.10 3.77
C GLU A 30 2.54 3.08 5.13
N LEU A 31 2.15 4.26 5.62
CA LEU A 31 1.45 4.35 6.90
C LEU A 31 0.22 3.44 6.88
N SER A 32 -0.02 2.74 7.98
CA SER A 32 -1.20 1.90 8.15
C SER A 32 -2.48 2.72 7.93
N LEU A 33 -3.52 2.07 7.42
CA LEU A 33 -4.81 2.71 7.17
C LEU A 33 -5.37 3.37 8.43
N GLU A 34 -5.27 2.68 9.56
CA GLU A 34 -5.70 3.21 10.86
C GLU A 34 -5.02 4.53 11.22
N LEU A 35 -3.71 4.64 10.97
CA LEU A 35 -2.97 5.86 11.27
C LEU A 35 -3.41 7.02 10.36
N ARG A 36 -3.69 6.74 9.09
CA ARG A 36 -4.23 7.73 8.13
C ARG A 36 -5.62 8.19 8.54
N ASP A 37 -6.47 7.28 8.97
CA ASP A 37 -7.83 7.60 9.43
C ASP A 37 -7.80 8.43 10.73
N ARG A 38 -6.87 8.14 11.66
CA ARG A 38 -6.64 8.96 12.85
C ARG A 38 -6.16 10.37 12.51
N ILE A 39 -5.27 10.51 11.54
CA ILE A 39 -4.82 11.83 11.02
C ILE A 39 -6.01 12.63 10.50
N VAL A 40 -6.84 11.99 9.69
CA VAL A 40 -8.04 12.59 9.10
C VAL A 40 -9.05 13.01 10.16
N SER A 41 -9.27 12.17 11.16
CA SER A 41 -10.16 12.48 12.28
C SER A 41 -9.68 13.71 13.04
N LYS A 42 -8.38 13.78 13.39
CA LYS A 42 -7.83 14.94 14.10
C LYS A 42 -7.87 16.21 13.27
N HIS A 43 -7.67 16.12 11.95
CA HIS A 43 -7.81 17.27 11.05
C HIS A 43 -9.26 17.76 10.99
N ARG A 44 -10.25 16.85 10.91
CA ARG A 44 -11.67 17.21 10.95
C ARG A 44 -12.05 17.93 12.25
N SER A 45 -11.39 17.61 13.37
CA SER A 45 -11.52 18.32 14.64
C SER A 45 -10.83 19.70 14.68
N GLY A 46 -10.31 20.20 13.56
CA GLY A 46 -9.69 21.54 13.48
C GLY A 46 -8.23 21.62 13.96
N LYS A 47 -7.57 20.49 14.24
CA LYS A 47 -6.16 20.51 14.66
C LYS A 47 -5.24 20.82 13.47
N GLY A 48 -4.26 21.71 13.68
CA GLY A 48 -3.25 22.05 12.68
C GLY A 48 -2.29 20.90 12.38
N TYR A 49 -1.64 20.94 11.20
CA TYR A 49 -0.79 19.84 10.72
C TYR A 49 0.38 19.51 11.65
N GLN A 50 1.04 20.53 12.21
CA GLN A 50 2.14 20.36 13.16
C GLN A 50 1.69 19.68 14.45
N ASN A 51 0.54 20.08 14.99
CA ASN A 51 -0.03 19.48 16.21
C ASN A 51 -0.43 18.02 15.99
N ILE A 52 -0.95 17.68 14.80
CA ILE A 52 -1.28 16.29 14.44
C ILE A 52 -0.02 15.44 14.34
N SER A 53 1.01 15.95 13.66
CA SER A 53 2.31 15.28 13.48
C SER A 53 2.98 15.00 14.83
N ALA A 54 3.02 16.00 15.72
CA ALA A 54 3.56 15.87 17.08
C ALA A 54 2.75 14.86 17.92
N ALA A 55 1.42 14.95 17.91
CA ALA A 55 0.56 14.09 18.72
C ALA A 55 0.50 12.63 18.26
N LEU A 56 0.88 12.34 17.00
CA LEU A 56 0.91 10.96 16.47
C LEU A 56 2.34 10.46 16.24
N LYS A 57 3.37 11.27 16.52
CA LYS A 57 4.78 10.99 16.23
C LYS A 57 5.01 10.51 14.79
N VAL A 58 4.27 11.11 13.84
CA VAL A 58 4.33 10.77 12.41
C VAL A 58 5.24 11.76 11.69
N PRO A 59 6.07 11.33 10.73
CA PRO A 59 6.82 12.25 9.87
C PRO A 59 5.89 13.25 9.14
N LYS A 60 6.48 14.31 8.55
CA LYS A 60 5.76 15.45 7.91
C LYS A 60 4.83 15.08 6.71
N ASN A 61 4.49 13.82 6.49
CA ASN A 61 3.58 13.37 5.43
C ASN A 61 2.07 13.60 5.72
N THR A 62 1.73 14.17 6.89
CA THR A 62 0.35 14.49 7.31
C THR A 62 -0.39 15.36 6.27
N GLU A 63 0.26 16.38 5.74
CA GLU A 63 -0.29 17.28 4.72
C GLU A 63 -0.61 16.54 3.41
N ALA A 64 0.32 15.70 2.96
CA ALA A 64 0.16 14.91 1.75
C ALA A 64 -1.02 13.92 1.85
N ILE A 65 -1.26 13.34 3.02
CA ILE A 65 -2.40 12.44 3.28
C ILE A 65 -3.72 13.21 3.18
N ILE A 66 -3.76 14.40 3.79
CA ILE A 66 -4.93 15.26 3.81
C ILE A 66 -5.27 15.76 2.39
N LEU A 67 -4.26 16.23 1.64
CA LEU A 67 -4.43 16.68 0.26
C LEU A 67 -4.87 15.54 -0.66
N LYS A 68 -4.26 14.35 -0.55
CA LYS A 68 -4.70 13.17 -1.30
C LYS A 68 -6.14 12.81 -0.97
N ARG A 69 -6.53 12.83 0.31
CA ARG A 69 -7.90 12.56 0.70
C ARG A 69 -8.89 13.59 0.17
N LYS A 70 -8.55 14.88 0.17
CA LYS A 70 -9.38 15.92 -0.45
C LYS A 70 -9.56 15.69 -1.96
N LYS A 71 -8.50 15.23 -2.63
CA LYS A 71 -8.50 14.96 -4.08
C LYS A 71 -9.24 13.68 -4.48
N PHE A 72 -9.03 12.57 -3.76
CA PHE A 72 -9.51 11.24 -4.15
C PHE A 72 -10.66 10.71 -3.27
N GLY A 73 -10.96 11.37 -2.15
CA GLY A 73 -11.98 10.92 -1.18
C GLY A 73 -11.56 9.73 -0.32
N THR A 74 -10.43 9.07 -0.61
CA THR A 74 -10.00 7.84 0.06
C THR A 74 -8.73 8.03 0.91
N THR A 75 -8.62 7.25 1.99
CA THR A 75 -7.39 7.12 2.79
C THR A 75 -6.55 5.91 2.39
N LYS A 76 -7.20 4.93 1.74
CA LYS A 76 -6.55 3.74 1.15
C LYS A 76 -5.63 4.16 0.00
N THR A 77 -4.43 3.60 -0.02
CA THR A 77 -3.53 3.76 -1.17
C THR A 77 -4.20 3.12 -2.38
N LEU A 78 -4.46 3.92 -3.42
CA LEU A 78 -4.99 3.41 -4.67
C LEU A 78 -3.87 2.64 -5.37
N PRO A 79 -4.13 1.46 -5.96
CA PRO A 79 -3.16 0.85 -6.84
C PRO A 79 -2.80 1.85 -7.93
N THR A 80 -1.50 2.09 -8.13
CA THR A 80 -1.03 2.95 -9.22
C THR A 80 -1.58 2.38 -10.52
N ALA A 81 -2.30 3.20 -11.29
CA ALA A 81 -2.63 2.83 -12.65
C ALA A 81 -1.31 2.58 -13.38
N GLY A 82 -1.03 1.31 -13.66
CA GLY A 82 0.19 0.92 -14.35
C GLY A 82 0.25 1.51 -15.76
N ARG A 83 1.26 1.12 -16.52
CA ARG A 83 1.34 1.52 -17.92
C ARG A 83 0.08 1.05 -18.66
N PRO A 84 -0.58 1.91 -19.46
CA PRO A 84 -1.67 1.45 -20.30
C PRO A 84 -1.21 0.29 -21.19
N ALA A 85 -2.08 -0.71 -21.33
CA ALA A 85 -1.79 -1.88 -22.14
C ALA A 85 -1.56 -1.49 -23.60
N LYS A 86 -0.66 -2.20 -24.30
CA LYS A 86 -0.38 -1.96 -25.73
C LYS A 86 -1.64 -2.08 -26.60
N LEU A 87 -2.54 -2.99 -26.25
CA LEU A 87 -3.82 -3.19 -26.93
C LEU A 87 -4.96 -2.69 -26.05
N ILE A 88 -5.76 -1.79 -26.60
CA ILE A 88 -7.05 -1.40 -26.03
C ILE A 88 -8.06 -2.55 -26.18
N ASN A 89 -9.12 -2.55 -25.36
CA ASN A 89 -10.15 -3.59 -25.39
C ASN A 89 -10.76 -3.79 -26.79
N GLN A 90 -10.87 -2.73 -27.58
CA GLN A 90 -11.35 -2.82 -28.96
C GLN A 90 -10.41 -3.63 -29.85
N GLY A 91 -9.09 -3.41 -29.77
CA GLY A 91 -8.09 -4.17 -30.53
C GLY A 91 -8.09 -5.65 -30.15
N ARG A 92 -8.28 -5.96 -28.87
CA ARG A 92 -8.45 -7.35 -28.41
C ARG A 92 -9.70 -8.00 -29.01
N LYS A 93 -10.83 -7.29 -29.02
CA LYS A 93 -12.08 -7.78 -29.63
C LYS A 93 -11.95 -8.00 -31.13
N ALA A 94 -11.24 -7.12 -31.84
CA ALA A 94 -10.98 -7.28 -33.27
C ALA A 94 -10.16 -8.55 -33.56
N LEU A 95 -9.09 -8.79 -32.79
CA LEU A 95 -8.30 -10.02 -32.88
C LEU A 95 -9.14 -11.28 -32.63
N VAL A 96 -9.98 -11.28 -31.59
CA VAL A 96 -10.86 -12.43 -31.30
C VAL A 96 -11.81 -12.72 -32.46
N ARG A 97 -12.47 -11.69 -33.01
CA ARG A 97 -13.37 -11.86 -34.17
C ARG A 97 -12.65 -12.41 -35.39
N GLU A 98 -11.43 -11.95 -35.63
CA GLU A 98 -10.63 -12.42 -36.76
C GLU A 98 -10.21 -13.88 -36.58
N LEU A 99 -9.81 -14.28 -35.36
CA LEU A 99 -9.52 -15.67 -35.05
C LEU A 99 -10.75 -16.56 -35.17
N GLU A 100 -11.92 -16.10 -34.74
CA GLU A 100 -13.20 -16.81 -34.92
C GLU A 100 -13.56 -16.99 -36.40
N ARG A 101 -13.34 -15.96 -37.23
CA ARG A 101 -13.53 -16.02 -38.69
C ARG A 101 -12.60 -17.06 -39.32
N ILE A 102 -11.30 -16.97 -39.01
CA ILE A 102 -10.29 -17.90 -39.53
C ILE A 102 -10.61 -19.34 -39.14
N CYS A 103 -10.92 -19.58 -37.86
CA CYS A 103 -11.23 -20.91 -37.35
C CYS A 103 -12.49 -21.52 -38.02
N ARG A 104 -13.51 -20.70 -38.28
CA ARG A 104 -14.72 -21.12 -39.03
C ARG A 104 -14.39 -21.52 -40.47
N GLU A 105 -13.66 -20.67 -41.17
CA GLU A 105 -13.29 -20.93 -42.58
C GLU A 105 -12.38 -22.15 -42.72
N GLU A 106 -11.46 -22.37 -41.79
CA GLU A 106 -10.63 -23.57 -41.76
C GLU A 106 -11.44 -24.83 -41.47
N TRP A 107 -12.42 -24.75 -40.55
CA TRP A 107 -13.33 -25.86 -40.27
C TRP A 107 -14.21 -26.22 -41.48
N GLU A 108 -14.76 -25.22 -42.18
CA GLU A 108 -15.54 -25.42 -43.40
C GLU A 108 -14.70 -26.01 -44.55
N LYS A 109 -13.45 -25.55 -44.71
CA LYS A 109 -12.51 -26.14 -45.68
C LYS A 109 -12.22 -27.60 -45.40
N SER A 110 -12.09 -27.99 -44.12
CA SER A 110 -11.88 -29.38 -43.73
C SER A 110 -13.05 -30.31 -44.06
N GLN A 111 -14.27 -29.79 -44.26
CA GLN A 111 -15.45 -30.57 -44.65
C GLN A 111 -15.55 -30.75 -46.18
N ASN A 112 -15.01 -29.81 -46.96
CA ASN A 112 -15.17 -29.77 -48.42
C ASN A 112 -14.05 -30.46 -49.21
N THR A 113 -12.96 -30.89 -48.57
CA THR A 113 -11.82 -31.55 -49.22
C THR A 113 -12.01 -33.06 -49.48
N GLY A 114 -13.26 -33.54 -49.54
CA GLY A 114 -13.58 -34.98 -49.42
C GLY A 114 -14.40 -35.65 -50.53
N VAL A 115 -14.63 -35.05 -51.71
CA VAL A 115 -15.33 -35.77 -52.80
C VAL A 115 -14.69 -35.48 -54.17
N PRO A 116 -13.84 -36.37 -54.70
CA PRO A 116 -13.50 -36.38 -56.12
C PRO A 116 -14.70 -36.95 -56.89
N SER A 117 -15.30 -36.16 -57.77
CA SER A 117 -16.29 -36.66 -58.74
C SER A 117 -15.58 -37.57 -59.74
N LEU A 118 -15.94 -38.86 -59.76
CA LEU A 118 -15.58 -39.84 -60.79
C LEU A 118 -16.35 -39.59 -62.09
#